data_AF-A0A183CH85-F1
#
_entry.id   AF-A0A183CH85-F1
#
_cell.length_a   1.000
_cell.length_b   1.000
_cell.length_c   1.000
_cell.angle_alpha   90.00
_cell.angle_beta   90.00
_cell.angle_gamma   90.00
#
_symmetry.space_group_name_H-M   'P 1'
#
loop_
_entity.id
_entity.type
_entity.pdbx_description
1 polymer ?
#
loop_
_entity_poly.entity_id
_entity_poly.type
_entity_poly.pdbx_seq_one_letter_code
_entity_poly.pdbx_strand_id
1 'polypeptide(L)'
;MNYRDFAEYQGVPTTGVAAWNRLGDHAFMNSYQDFGSMSRDRGEAAPFQRPYSSKVFKREGMRDKRYQTMKSAENRRQQHTYPYTPVPDSMEHRDFSVSPDAVFNFHGYQSLFTLQHRFDFIVDGISYKSVDQFYQMHKVKDLTGLESAKFTDGSTRNYSALAKELLRQANVKRSNIDNWRTGRGVEVIQKALLEKVRQCCDLRSAITSTADKLIVHSYNGDDFFGTGVPAKYVKDWCSGMEQNKVSLKYPMEFPLTGDNVKYVPVIAKGKNVLGAIYMILREKINKGQLDSITVSLKLTSVTSTMTSASDVMMVDSNS
;
A
#
# COMPACT_ATOMS: atom_id res chain seq x y z
N MET A 1 -14.60 -9.75 -19.48
CA MET A 1 -15.44 -8.52 -19.44
C MET A 1 -14.75 -7.50 -20.32
N ASN A 2 -15.43 -7.05 -21.37
CA ASN A 2 -14.96 -6.03 -22.29
C ASN A 2 -15.15 -4.65 -21.64
N TYR A 3 -14.41 -3.62 -22.06
CA TYR A 3 -14.54 -2.27 -21.48
C TYR A 3 -15.91 -1.62 -21.79
N ARG A 4 -16.60 -2.08 -22.85
CA ARG A 4 -18.01 -1.72 -23.10
C ARG A 4 -18.90 -2.15 -21.95
N ASP A 5 -18.77 -3.40 -21.51
CA ASP A 5 -19.51 -3.96 -20.37
C ASP A 5 -19.28 -3.11 -19.11
N PHE A 6 -18.09 -2.52 -18.91
CA PHE A 6 -17.81 -1.69 -17.74
C PHE A 6 -18.52 -0.34 -17.77
N ALA A 7 -18.64 0.31 -18.93
CA ALA A 7 -19.39 1.57 -19.07
C ALA A 7 -20.91 1.36 -18.89
N GLU A 8 -21.45 0.28 -19.44
CA GLU A 8 -22.86 -0.12 -19.23
C GLU A 8 -23.12 -0.57 -17.78
N TYR A 9 -22.16 -1.25 -17.14
CA TYR A 9 -22.19 -1.63 -15.71
C TYR A 9 -22.01 -0.43 -14.75
N GLN A 10 -21.61 0.74 -15.26
CA GLN A 10 -21.65 2.03 -14.55
C GLN A 10 -22.87 2.89 -14.94
N GLY A 11 -23.73 2.44 -15.84
CA GLY A 11 -24.97 3.13 -16.23
C GLY A 11 -24.78 4.31 -17.20
N VAL A 12 -23.71 4.35 -18.00
CA VAL A 12 -23.38 5.49 -18.88
C VAL A 12 -23.66 5.18 -20.37
N PRO A 13 -24.35 6.05 -21.14
CA PRO A 13 -24.71 5.78 -22.53
C PRO A 13 -23.52 5.55 -23.48
N THR A 14 -23.57 4.47 -24.28
CA THR A 14 -22.45 3.96 -25.06
C THR A 14 -22.34 4.51 -26.50
N THR A 15 -21.83 5.73 -26.67
CA THR A 15 -21.56 6.34 -27.99
C THR A 15 -20.12 6.83 -28.20
N GLY A 16 -19.11 6.01 -27.85
CA GLY A 16 -17.70 6.33 -28.12
C GLY A 16 -16.69 5.17 -28.18
N VAL A 17 -17.07 3.96 -27.75
CA VAL A 17 -16.12 2.86 -27.43
C VAL A 17 -15.65 2.05 -28.66
N ALA A 18 -15.45 2.69 -29.82
CA ALA A 18 -15.02 2.01 -31.06
C ALA A 18 -13.50 2.08 -31.33
N ALA A 19 -12.78 3.03 -30.70
CA ALA A 19 -11.38 3.32 -31.04
C ALA A 19 -10.35 2.35 -30.42
N TRP A 20 -10.63 1.74 -29.26
CA TRP A 20 -9.59 1.11 -28.43
C TRP A 20 -9.32 -0.38 -28.70
N ASN A 21 -10.24 -1.11 -29.34
CA ASN A 21 -10.07 -2.54 -29.64
C ASN A 21 -8.96 -2.84 -30.67
N ARG A 22 -8.32 -1.83 -31.28
CA ARG A 22 -7.22 -2.01 -32.25
C ARG A 22 -5.80 -1.93 -31.64
N LEU A 23 -5.66 -1.52 -30.37
CA LEU A 23 -4.36 -1.40 -29.70
C LEU A 23 -4.02 -2.57 -28.76
N GLY A 24 -4.94 -3.54 -28.60
CA GLY A 24 -4.79 -4.67 -27.67
C GLY A 24 -3.95 -5.84 -28.17
N ASP A 25 -3.92 -6.08 -29.48
CA ASP A 25 -3.44 -7.37 -30.04
C ASP A 25 -2.01 -7.35 -30.63
N HIS A 26 -1.33 -6.19 -30.67
CA HIS A 26 0.03 -6.08 -31.21
C HIS A 26 0.95 -5.19 -30.37
N ALA A 27 1.48 -5.73 -29.26
CA ALA A 27 2.82 -5.41 -28.75
C ALA A 27 3.24 -6.40 -27.63
N PHE A 28 4.05 -7.40 -27.97
CA PHE A 28 4.83 -8.18 -27.00
C PHE A 28 6.28 -8.29 -27.48
N MET A 29 7.21 -8.27 -26.52
CA MET A 29 8.69 -8.34 -26.64
C MET A 29 9.48 -7.06 -26.95
N ASN A 30 10.63 -7.01 -26.26
CA ASN A 30 11.79 -6.11 -26.36
C ASN A 30 11.55 -4.64 -25.90
N SER A 31 12.45 -4.01 -25.13
CA SER A 31 13.72 -4.47 -24.53
C SER A 31 14.01 -3.74 -23.21
N TYR A 32 14.81 -4.38 -22.34
CA TYR A 32 15.51 -3.68 -21.25
C TYR A 32 16.72 -2.95 -21.85
N GLN A 33 16.82 -1.65 -21.61
CA GLN A 33 18.03 -0.90 -21.22
C GLN A 33 17.83 0.59 -21.56
N ASP A 34 17.85 1.44 -20.52
CA ASP A 34 18.84 2.52 -20.51
C ASP A 34 19.30 2.77 -19.06
N PHE A 35 20.56 3.16 -18.89
CA PHE A 35 21.32 3.18 -17.62
C PHE A 35 22.32 4.34 -17.70
N GLY A 36 22.37 5.27 -16.73
CA GLY A 36 23.26 6.43 -16.91
C GLY A 36 23.49 7.38 -15.73
N SER A 37 24.14 6.92 -14.67
CA SER A 37 25.19 7.65 -13.89
C SER A 37 25.49 6.90 -12.57
N MET A 38 26.73 6.73 -12.11
CA MET A 38 28.03 7.11 -12.70
C MET A 38 29.16 6.17 -12.24
N SER A 39 30.14 6.00 -13.13
CA SER A 39 31.58 5.83 -12.88
C SER A 39 32.13 4.76 -11.92
N ARG A 40 32.87 3.80 -12.50
CA ARG A 40 34.25 3.52 -12.09
C ARG A 40 35.06 2.97 -13.26
N ASP A 41 36.14 3.66 -13.60
CA ASP A 41 37.07 3.28 -14.68
C ASP A 41 37.85 1.99 -14.38
N ARG A 42 38.17 1.24 -15.44
CA ARG A 42 39.55 0.79 -15.76
C ARG A 42 39.62 -0.06 -17.04
N GLY A 43 40.50 0.36 -17.95
CA GLY A 43 41.41 -0.55 -18.66
C GLY A 43 40.93 -1.15 -19.98
N GLU A 44 41.57 -0.74 -21.07
CA GLU A 44 41.51 -1.38 -22.39
C GLU A 44 42.21 -2.76 -22.40
N ALA A 45 41.69 -3.69 -23.20
CA ALA A 45 42.49 -4.55 -24.10
C ALA A 45 41.55 -5.35 -25.03
N ALA A 46 41.98 -5.56 -26.28
CA ALA A 46 41.16 -6.12 -27.36
C ALA A 46 41.42 -7.66 -27.55
N PRO A 47 40.95 -8.34 -28.63
CA PRO A 47 40.25 -9.62 -28.47
C PRO A 47 41.10 -10.85 -28.81
N PHE A 48 40.77 -12.00 -28.21
CA PHE A 48 41.31 -13.30 -28.63
C PHE A 48 40.20 -14.35 -28.84
N GLN A 49 40.16 -14.90 -30.06
CA GLN A 49 39.35 -16.06 -30.41
C GLN A 49 39.94 -17.33 -29.78
N ARG A 50 39.08 -18.26 -29.32
CA ARG A 50 39.27 -19.74 -29.35
C ARG A 50 37.98 -20.46 -28.88
N PRO A 51 37.79 -21.77 -29.14
CA PRO A 51 36.71 -22.16 -30.04
C PRO A 51 35.61 -23.02 -29.39
N TYR A 52 34.65 -23.40 -30.23
CA TYR A 52 33.57 -24.37 -29.94
C TYR A 52 34.05 -25.57 -29.11
N SER A 53 33.42 -25.79 -27.96
CA SER A 53 33.48 -27.05 -27.22
C SER A 53 32.06 -27.54 -26.97
N SER A 54 31.69 -28.62 -27.66
CA SER A 54 30.39 -29.27 -27.55
C SER A 54 30.26 -29.98 -26.21
N LYS A 55 29.61 -29.34 -25.23
CA LYS A 55 29.13 -30.03 -24.02
C LYS A 55 27.62 -30.09 -24.01
N VAL A 56 27.11 -31.30 -24.18
CA VAL A 56 25.69 -31.67 -24.08
C VAL A 56 25.19 -31.32 -22.68
N PHE A 57 24.46 -30.22 -22.55
CA PHE A 57 23.88 -29.79 -21.27
C PHE A 57 22.47 -30.37 -21.07
N LYS A 58 22.27 -30.93 -19.87
CA LYS A 58 21.05 -31.61 -19.40
C LYS A 58 19.78 -30.81 -19.70
N ARG A 59 18.91 -31.36 -20.56
CA ARG A 59 17.67 -30.69 -21.04
C ARG A 59 16.51 -30.74 -20.04
N GLU A 60 16.61 -31.55 -18.99
CA GLU A 60 15.54 -31.78 -18.00
C GLU A 60 15.36 -30.60 -17.02
N GLY A 61 16.46 -30.06 -16.47
CA GLY A 61 16.40 -29.00 -15.45
C GLY A 61 15.87 -27.64 -15.91
N MET A 62 15.69 -27.42 -17.22
CA MET A 62 15.04 -26.22 -17.75
C MET A 62 13.52 -26.31 -17.73
N ARG A 63 12.93 -27.51 -17.84
CA ARG A 63 11.46 -27.66 -17.90
C ARG A 63 10.84 -27.27 -16.56
N ASP A 64 11.36 -27.80 -15.45
CA ASP A 64 10.84 -27.52 -14.10
C ASP A 64 10.96 -26.04 -13.72
N LYS A 65 12.09 -25.39 -14.03
CA LYS A 65 12.24 -23.94 -13.81
C LYS A 65 11.23 -23.14 -14.62
N ARG A 66 10.92 -23.54 -15.86
CA ARG A 66 9.88 -22.89 -16.68
C ARG A 66 8.49 -23.11 -16.12
N TYR A 67 8.15 -24.34 -15.69
CA TYR A 67 6.86 -24.67 -15.06
C TYR A 67 6.67 -23.96 -13.71
N GLN A 68 7.71 -23.86 -12.87
CA GLN A 68 7.67 -23.10 -11.62
C GLN A 68 7.53 -21.60 -11.88
N THR A 69 8.21 -21.06 -12.90
CA THR A 69 8.07 -19.65 -13.31
C THR A 69 6.67 -19.38 -13.86
N MET A 70 6.10 -20.28 -14.66
CA MET A 70 4.74 -20.18 -15.17
C MET A 70 3.70 -20.26 -14.04
N LYS A 71 3.77 -21.25 -13.13
CA LYS A 71 2.90 -21.28 -11.93
C LYS A 71 3.07 -20.06 -11.04
N SER A 72 4.27 -19.48 -10.94
CA SER A 72 4.51 -18.22 -10.21
C SER A 72 3.94 -16.98 -10.92
N ALA A 73 3.89 -16.98 -12.25
CA ALA A 73 3.22 -15.95 -13.04
C ALA A 73 1.70 -16.11 -13.00
N GLU A 74 1.20 -17.35 -12.97
CA GLU A 74 -0.22 -17.70 -12.93
C GLU A 74 -0.84 -17.40 -11.54
N ASN A 75 -0.14 -17.72 -10.45
CA ASN A 75 -0.48 -17.26 -9.09
C ASN A 75 -0.33 -15.74 -8.88
N ARG A 76 0.33 -15.03 -9.82
CA ARG A 76 0.36 -13.56 -9.92
C ARG A 76 -0.72 -12.99 -10.85
N ARG A 77 -1.44 -13.85 -11.59
CA ARG A 77 -2.49 -13.51 -12.57
C ARG A 77 -3.90 -13.82 -12.10
N GLN A 78 -4.10 -14.26 -10.86
CA GLN A 78 -5.40 -14.12 -10.20
C GLN A 78 -5.68 -12.63 -10.03
N GLN A 79 -6.28 -12.04 -11.08
CA GLN A 79 -6.79 -10.68 -11.06
C GLN A 79 -7.94 -10.66 -10.04
N HIS A 80 -7.76 -9.92 -8.94
CA HIS A 80 -8.88 -9.61 -8.07
C HIS A 80 -9.79 -8.61 -8.80
N THR A 81 -10.77 -9.16 -9.53
CA THR A 81 -11.88 -8.37 -10.05
C THR A 81 -12.73 -7.93 -8.87
N TYR A 82 -12.48 -6.72 -8.37
CA TYR A 82 -13.32 -6.11 -7.36
C TYR A 82 -14.69 -5.81 -7.98
N PRO A 83 -15.80 -6.31 -7.40
CA PRO A 83 -17.13 -5.93 -7.87
C PRO A 83 -17.34 -4.43 -7.68
N TYR A 84 -18.13 -3.84 -8.58
CA TYR A 84 -18.71 -2.54 -8.31
C TYR A 84 -19.82 -2.70 -7.27
N THR A 85 -19.94 -1.74 -6.39
CA THR A 85 -21.09 -1.62 -5.50
C THR A 85 -21.34 -0.13 -5.32
N PRO A 86 -22.46 0.42 -5.83
CA PRO A 86 -22.73 1.85 -5.69
C PRO A 86 -22.87 2.21 -4.21
N VAL A 87 -22.37 3.40 -3.84
CA VAL A 87 -22.56 3.94 -2.49
C VAL A 87 -24.07 4.18 -2.27
N PRO A 88 -24.69 3.65 -1.19
CA PRO A 88 -26.11 3.90 -0.92
C PRO A 88 -26.38 5.38 -0.67
N ASP A 89 -27.51 5.91 -1.14
CA ASP A 89 -27.82 7.34 -0.97
C ASP A 89 -28.06 7.76 0.50
N SER A 90 -28.29 6.79 1.39
CA SER A 90 -28.38 7.01 2.85
C SER A 90 -27.02 7.12 3.55
N MET A 91 -25.91 6.81 2.89
CA MET A 91 -24.55 6.89 3.44
C MET A 91 -23.94 8.27 3.16
N GLU A 92 -23.17 8.84 4.09
CA GLU A 92 -22.41 10.07 3.83
C GLU A 92 -21.44 9.81 2.66
N HIS A 93 -21.54 10.62 1.60
CA HIS A 93 -20.77 10.43 0.37
C HIS A 93 -20.36 11.76 -0.25
N ARG A 94 -19.38 11.68 -1.16
CA ARG A 94 -18.91 12.83 -1.94
C ARG A 94 -18.59 12.40 -3.36
N ASP A 95 -19.04 13.19 -4.32
CA ASP A 95 -18.76 13.00 -5.74
C ASP A 95 -17.45 13.68 -6.14
N PHE A 96 -16.67 12.99 -6.98
CA PHE A 96 -15.40 13.46 -7.51
C PHE A 96 -15.38 13.39 -9.04
N SER A 97 -15.17 14.54 -9.70
CA SER A 97 -14.91 14.62 -11.13
C SER A 97 -13.63 13.85 -11.49
N VAL A 98 -13.70 13.00 -12.51
CA VAL A 98 -12.54 12.27 -13.01
C VAL A 98 -11.98 12.95 -14.26
N SER A 99 -10.86 13.63 -14.10
CA SER A 99 -10.03 14.11 -15.22
C SER A 99 -8.54 14.00 -14.85
N PRO A 100 -7.64 14.00 -15.85
CA PRO A 100 -6.19 13.98 -15.61
C PRO A 100 -5.68 15.06 -14.64
N ASP A 101 -6.33 16.23 -14.62
CA ASP A 101 -5.91 17.38 -13.80
C ASP A 101 -6.64 17.45 -12.44
N ALA A 102 -7.82 16.83 -12.33
CA ALA A 102 -8.57 16.66 -11.09
C ALA A 102 -8.02 15.55 -10.18
N VAL A 103 -6.96 14.85 -10.58
CA VAL A 103 -6.35 13.75 -9.80
C VAL A 103 -5.00 14.15 -9.20
N PHE A 104 -4.85 13.92 -7.89
CA PHE A 104 -3.56 13.95 -7.21
C PHE A 104 -2.98 12.52 -7.16
N ASN A 105 -2.02 12.24 -8.04
CA ASN A 105 -1.32 10.95 -8.08
C ASN A 105 -0.13 10.94 -7.11
N PHE A 106 -0.02 9.90 -6.29
CA PHE A 106 1.18 9.64 -5.48
C PHE A 106 1.66 8.19 -5.61
N HIS A 107 2.98 8.01 -5.52
CA HIS A 107 3.63 6.70 -5.53
C HIS A 107 5.06 6.80 -4.96
N GLY A 108 5.66 5.65 -4.64
CA GLY A 108 7.06 5.54 -4.26
C GLY A 108 7.36 5.98 -2.82
N TYR A 109 8.35 5.34 -2.20
CA TYR A 109 8.62 5.43 -0.75
C TYR A 109 9.02 6.81 -0.22
N GLN A 110 9.29 7.78 -1.11
CA GLN A 110 9.60 9.18 -0.73
C GLN A 110 8.33 10.04 -0.54
N SER A 111 7.17 9.60 -1.02
CA SER A 111 5.94 10.36 -0.85
C SER A 111 5.41 10.26 0.58
N LEU A 112 5.11 11.42 1.20
CA LEU A 112 4.46 11.57 2.51
C LEU A 112 3.23 10.67 2.70
N PHE A 113 2.49 10.46 1.61
CA PHE A 113 1.25 9.68 1.54
C PHE A 113 1.49 8.16 1.56
N THR A 114 2.71 7.66 1.36
CA THR A 114 2.99 6.23 1.46
C THR A 114 3.11 5.76 2.92
N LEU A 115 2.70 4.52 3.18
CA LEU A 115 2.78 3.93 4.53
C LEU A 115 4.22 3.78 5.01
N GLN A 116 5.17 3.68 4.08
CA GLN A 116 6.60 3.56 4.35
C GLN A 116 7.28 4.89 4.69
N HIS A 117 6.62 6.04 4.46
CA HIS A 117 7.18 7.34 4.81
C HIS A 117 7.55 7.40 6.29
N ARG A 118 8.82 7.73 6.56
CA ARG A 118 9.39 7.74 7.91
C ARG A 118 9.05 9.02 8.65
N PHE A 119 8.38 8.87 9.77
CA PHE A 119 8.04 9.92 10.71
C PHE A 119 7.77 9.24 12.06
N ASP A 120 8.33 9.77 13.14
CA ASP A 120 8.12 9.22 14.48
C ASP A 120 6.80 9.73 15.03
N PHE A 121 5.82 8.83 15.23
CA PHE A 121 4.49 9.14 15.76
C PHE A 121 4.10 8.13 16.85
N ILE A 122 3.17 8.52 17.70
CA ILE A 122 2.69 7.72 18.82
C ILE A 122 1.29 7.18 18.50
N VAL A 123 1.06 5.90 18.78
CA VAL A 123 -0.28 5.28 18.81
C VAL A 123 -0.41 4.50 20.10
N ASP A 124 -1.48 4.72 20.88
CA ASP A 124 -1.71 4.08 22.18
C ASP A 124 -0.52 4.19 23.17
N GLY A 125 0.23 5.30 23.11
CA GLY A 125 1.43 5.51 23.94
C GLY A 125 2.73 4.86 23.42
N ILE A 126 2.67 4.08 22.33
CA ILE A 126 3.82 3.41 21.72
C ILE A 126 4.31 4.23 20.51
N SER A 127 5.63 4.44 20.39
CA SER A 127 6.23 5.16 19.26
C SER A 127 6.54 4.24 18.08
N TYR A 128 6.15 4.67 16.88
CA TYR A 128 6.36 3.98 15.60
C TYR A 128 7.05 4.92 14.60
N LYS A 129 7.92 4.35 13.76
CA LYS A 129 8.76 5.01 12.74
C LYS A 129 8.05 5.20 11.40
N SER A 130 6.99 4.43 11.13
CA SER A 130 6.16 4.54 9.94
C SER A 130 4.83 3.77 10.11
N VAL A 131 3.85 4.05 9.24
CA VAL A 131 2.58 3.31 9.26
C VAL A 131 2.77 1.85 8.81
N ASP A 132 3.74 1.59 7.92
CA ASP A 132 4.13 0.21 7.56
C ASP A 132 4.64 -0.55 8.80
N GLN A 133 5.39 0.07 9.73
CA GLN A 133 5.77 -0.62 10.98
C GLN A 133 4.54 -1.04 11.79
N PHE A 134 3.64 -0.08 12.07
CA PHE A 134 2.42 -0.34 12.86
C PHE A 134 1.55 -1.43 12.22
N TYR A 135 1.32 -1.32 10.90
CA TYR A 135 0.51 -2.24 10.13
C TYR A 135 1.09 -3.66 10.07
N GLN A 136 2.39 -3.78 9.80
CA GLN A 136 3.04 -5.09 9.66
C GLN A 136 3.22 -5.78 11.02
N MET A 137 3.40 -5.03 12.12
CA MET A 137 3.36 -5.57 13.48
C MET A 137 1.99 -6.18 13.81
N HIS A 138 0.90 -5.41 13.64
CA HIS A 138 -0.46 -5.90 13.87
C HIS A 138 -0.80 -7.09 12.96
N LYS A 139 -0.40 -7.03 11.69
CA LYS A 139 -0.60 -8.14 10.74
C LYS A 139 0.02 -9.45 11.21
N VAL A 140 1.25 -9.41 11.74
CA VAL A 140 1.90 -10.62 12.28
C VAL A 140 1.21 -11.06 13.56
N LYS A 141 0.95 -10.14 14.49
CA LYS A 141 0.29 -10.44 15.77
C LYS A 141 -1.09 -11.08 15.57
N ASP A 142 -1.96 -10.46 14.77
CA ASP A 142 -3.33 -10.92 14.52
C ASP A 142 -3.38 -12.28 13.80
N LEU A 143 -2.44 -12.55 12.89
CA LEU A 143 -2.44 -13.77 12.05
C LEU A 143 -1.62 -14.94 12.61
N THR A 144 -0.79 -14.71 13.65
CA THR A 144 0.12 -15.74 14.20
C THR A 144 0.15 -15.82 15.72
N GLY A 145 -0.36 -14.81 16.42
CA GLY A 145 -0.16 -14.65 17.88
C GLY A 145 1.25 -14.21 18.28
N LEU A 146 2.18 -14.05 17.33
CA LEU A 146 3.59 -13.74 17.61
C LEU A 146 3.86 -12.24 17.63
N GLU A 147 4.69 -11.81 18.56
CA GLU A 147 5.34 -10.50 18.54
C GLU A 147 6.84 -10.67 18.28
N SER A 148 7.44 -9.78 17.51
CA SER A 148 8.87 -9.84 17.18
C SER A 148 9.57 -8.53 17.50
N ALA A 149 10.54 -8.58 18.41
CA ALA A 149 11.38 -7.43 18.77
C ALA A 149 12.09 -6.81 17.55
N LYS A 150 12.28 -7.57 16.47
CA LYS A 150 12.84 -7.10 15.19
C LYS A 150 12.05 -5.98 14.52
N PHE A 151 10.79 -5.75 14.92
CA PHE A 151 10.04 -4.58 14.48
C PHE A 151 10.44 -3.30 15.21
N THR A 152 10.93 -3.37 16.45
CA THR A 152 11.16 -2.22 17.34
C THR A 152 12.64 -1.98 17.69
N ASP A 153 13.49 -3.00 17.63
CA ASP A 153 14.93 -2.94 17.92
C ASP A 153 15.78 -2.15 16.89
N GLY A 154 15.17 -1.66 15.81
CA GLY A 154 15.83 -0.92 14.74
C GLY A 154 16.63 -1.77 13.73
N SER A 155 16.69 -3.10 13.91
CA SER A 155 17.43 -4.03 13.03
C SER A 155 16.87 -4.09 11.61
N THR A 156 15.56 -3.89 11.42
CA THR A 156 14.94 -3.82 10.09
C THR A 156 14.56 -2.39 9.70
N ARG A 157 14.72 -2.10 8.40
CA ARG A 157 14.13 -0.93 7.74
C ARG A 157 12.99 -1.29 6.78
N ASN A 158 12.73 -2.59 6.59
CA ASN A 158 11.73 -3.12 5.66
C ASN A 158 10.79 -4.07 6.41
N TYR A 159 9.78 -3.49 7.07
CA TYR A 159 8.82 -4.21 7.90
C TYR A 159 7.95 -5.16 7.07
N SER A 160 7.59 -4.76 5.84
CA SER A 160 6.92 -5.62 4.85
C SER A 160 7.68 -6.93 4.56
N ALA A 161 9.01 -6.89 4.41
CA ALA A 161 9.81 -8.09 4.19
C ALA A 161 9.90 -8.98 5.45
N LEU A 162 10.06 -8.38 6.63
CA LEU A 162 10.07 -9.08 7.91
C LEU A 162 8.74 -9.81 8.16
N ALA A 163 7.61 -9.11 8.03
CA ALA A 163 6.29 -9.71 8.22
C ALA A 163 6.02 -10.85 7.24
N LYS A 164 6.43 -10.70 5.96
CA LYS A 164 6.30 -11.78 4.98
C LYS A 164 7.06 -13.05 5.39
N GLU A 165 8.25 -12.90 5.98
CA GLU A 165 9.04 -14.04 6.46
C GLU A 165 8.41 -14.68 7.71
N LEU A 166 7.95 -13.89 8.69
CA LEU A 166 7.29 -14.40 9.89
C LEU A 166 5.97 -15.13 9.56
N LEU A 167 5.14 -14.57 8.68
CA LEU A 167 3.90 -15.20 8.21
C LEU A 167 4.17 -16.50 7.44
N ARG A 168 5.29 -16.58 6.71
CA ARG A 168 5.75 -17.79 6.01
C ARG A 168 6.19 -18.87 7.01
N GLN A 169 6.95 -18.50 8.04
CA GLN A 169 7.38 -19.42 9.10
C GLN A 169 6.20 -19.99 9.88
N ALA A 170 5.19 -19.17 10.16
CA ALA A 170 3.93 -19.58 10.80
C ALA A 170 2.93 -20.29 9.86
N ASN A 171 3.30 -20.58 8.60
CA ASN A 171 2.45 -21.24 7.60
C ASN A 171 1.08 -20.57 7.36
N VAL A 172 0.98 -19.24 7.50
CA VAL A 172 -0.28 -18.51 7.31
C VAL A 172 -0.72 -18.59 5.84
N LYS A 173 -1.94 -19.07 5.61
CA LYS A 173 -2.53 -19.17 4.26
C LYS A 173 -2.72 -17.79 3.65
N ARG A 174 -2.46 -17.67 2.34
CA ARG A 174 -2.68 -16.42 1.57
C ARG A 174 -4.11 -15.89 1.70
N SER A 175 -5.11 -16.76 1.68
CA SER A 175 -6.52 -16.39 1.92
C SER A 175 -6.73 -15.63 3.23
N ASN A 176 -6.05 -16.02 4.30
CA ASN A 176 -6.19 -15.39 5.61
C ASN A 176 -5.51 -14.01 5.61
N ILE A 177 -4.37 -13.89 4.91
CA ILE A 177 -3.68 -12.61 4.70
C ILE A 177 -4.54 -11.65 3.88
N ASP A 178 -5.19 -12.13 2.82
CA ASP A 178 -6.01 -11.31 1.93
C ASP A 178 -7.34 -10.93 2.61
N ASN A 179 -7.99 -11.82 3.35
CA ASN A 179 -9.17 -11.51 4.18
C ASN A 179 -8.85 -10.50 5.30
N TRP A 180 -7.69 -10.64 5.97
CA TRP A 180 -7.26 -9.67 6.98
C TRP A 180 -6.94 -8.32 6.33
N ARG A 181 -6.29 -8.30 5.15
CA ARG A 181 -5.99 -7.08 4.38
C ARG A 181 -7.26 -6.29 4.03
N THR A 182 -8.35 -6.96 3.67
CA THR A 182 -9.61 -6.32 3.26
C THR A 182 -10.56 -5.98 4.41
N GLY A 183 -10.43 -6.63 5.56
CA GLY A 183 -11.12 -6.29 6.80
C GLY A 183 -10.22 -5.51 7.76
N ARG A 184 -9.77 -6.19 8.82
CA ARG A 184 -9.00 -5.62 9.95
C ARG A 184 -7.81 -4.74 9.55
N GLY A 185 -7.12 -5.05 8.46
CA GLY A 185 -6.00 -4.26 7.93
C GLY A 185 -6.39 -2.84 7.54
N VAL A 186 -7.65 -2.61 7.12
CA VAL A 186 -8.21 -1.28 6.81
C VAL A 186 -8.36 -0.44 8.08
N GLU A 187 -8.85 -1.04 9.17
CA GLU A 187 -8.96 -0.40 10.48
C GLU A 187 -7.58 -0.05 11.06
N VAL A 188 -6.63 -0.98 10.97
CA VAL A 188 -5.24 -0.82 11.45
C VAL A 188 -4.53 0.33 10.73
N ILE A 189 -4.66 0.43 9.40
CA ILE A 189 -4.09 1.54 8.64
C ILE A 189 -4.76 2.87 8.99
N GLN A 190 -6.08 2.91 9.13
CA GLN A 190 -6.79 4.14 9.50
C GLN A 190 -6.43 4.63 10.90
N LYS A 191 -6.30 3.73 11.89
CA LYS A 191 -5.87 4.09 13.24
C LYS A 191 -4.49 4.76 13.23
N ALA A 192 -3.54 4.18 12.50
CA ALA A 192 -2.19 4.74 12.39
C ALA A 192 -2.14 6.03 11.56
N LEU A 193 -2.92 6.15 10.49
CA LEU A 193 -2.98 7.37 9.67
C LEU A 193 -3.67 8.52 10.40
N LEU A 194 -4.72 8.26 11.17
CA LEU A 194 -5.39 9.23 12.03
C LEU A 194 -4.38 9.91 12.96
N GLU A 195 -3.61 9.11 13.70
CA GLU A 195 -2.60 9.62 14.62
C GLU A 195 -1.40 10.26 13.92
N LYS A 196 -0.90 9.68 12.82
CA LYS A 196 0.15 10.33 12.01
C LYS A 196 -0.32 11.69 11.46
N VAL A 197 -1.58 11.83 11.03
CA VAL A 197 -2.13 13.11 10.53
C VAL A 197 -2.34 14.15 11.63
N ARG A 198 -2.64 13.72 12.86
CA ARG A 198 -2.67 14.60 14.04
C ARG A 198 -1.28 15.14 14.38
N GLN A 199 -0.24 14.31 14.23
CA GLN A 199 1.10 14.59 14.77
C GLN A 199 2.10 15.12 13.73
N CYS A 200 1.86 14.87 12.44
CA CYS A 200 2.72 15.28 11.33
C CYS A 200 2.11 16.48 10.58
N CYS A 201 2.56 17.70 10.90
CA CYS A 201 2.10 18.91 10.23
C CYS A 201 2.31 18.90 8.71
N ASP A 202 3.40 18.30 8.23
CA ASP A 202 3.73 18.21 6.81
C ASP A 202 2.75 17.31 6.06
N LEU A 203 2.41 16.15 6.61
CA LEU A 203 1.40 15.26 6.03
C LEU A 203 0.02 15.92 6.06
N ARG A 204 -0.35 16.57 7.18
CA ARG A 204 -1.62 17.30 7.29
C ARG A 204 -1.73 18.38 6.21
N SER A 205 -0.67 19.19 6.06
CA SER A 205 -0.60 20.27 5.07
C SER A 205 -0.65 19.73 3.64
N ALA A 206 0.08 18.66 3.36
CA ALA A 206 0.06 17.98 2.06
C ALA A 206 -1.33 17.41 1.71
N ILE A 207 -2.03 16.81 2.68
CA ILE A 207 -3.41 16.34 2.49
C ILE A 207 -4.33 17.51 2.15
N THR A 208 -4.29 18.61 2.91
CA THR A 208 -5.12 19.79 2.62
C THR A 208 -4.77 20.46 1.29
N SER A 209 -3.49 20.47 0.90
CA SER A 209 -3.07 21.08 -0.38
C SER A 209 -3.53 20.31 -1.62
N THR A 210 -4.08 19.11 -1.46
CA THR A 210 -4.76 18.41 -2.58
C THR A 210 -6.11 19.03 -2.95
N ALA A 211 -6.64 19.97 -2.13
CA ALA A 211 -7.93 20.63 -2.33
C ALA A 211 -9.05 19.61 -2.59
N ASP A 212 -9.82 19.76 -3.67
CA ASP A 212 -10.91 18.84 -4.02
C ASP A 212 -10.49 17.69 -4.95
N LYS A 213 -9.19 17.52 -5.21
CA LYS A 213 -8.70 16.47 -6.12
C LYS A 213 -8.97 15.06 -5.59
N LEU A 214 -9.20 14.13 -6.51
CA LEU A 214 -9.23 12.70 -6.23
C LEU A 214 -7.81 12.22 -5.89
N ILE A 215 -7.59 11.73 -4.68
CA ILE A 215 -6.27 11.28 -4.20
C ILE A 215 -6.06 9.82 -4.64
N VAL A 216 -4.99 9.53 -5.39
CA VAL A 216 -4.78 8.21 -6.03
C VAL A 216 -3.39 7.64 -5.77
N HIS A 217 -3.34 6.44 -5.19
CA HIS A 217 -2.13 5.67 -4.95
C HIS A 217 -1.78 4.80 -6.18
N SER A 218 -0.93 5.35 -7.04
CA SER A 218 -0.58 4.80 -8.35
C SER A 218 0.59 3.80 -8.28
N TYR A 219 0.33 2.63 -7.68
CA TYR A 219 1.34 1.60 -7.46
C TYR A 219 0.98 0.24 -8.09
N ASN A 220 1.87 -0.27 -8.95
CA ASN A 220 1.71 -1.51 -9.72
C ASN A 220 1.68 -2.80 -8.86
N GLY A 221 2.07 -2.72 -7.60
CA GLY A 221 2.16 -3.87 -6.69
C GLY A 221 1.04 -3.96 -5.64
N ASP A 222 0.07 -3.05 -5.65
CA ASP A 222 -1.04 -3.01 -4.69
C ASP A 222 -2.34 -2.61 -5.40
N ASP A 223 -3.23 -3.58 -5.53
CA ASP A 223 -4.55 -3.52 -6.15
C ASP A 223 -5.69 -3.18 -5.16
N PHE A 224 -5.41 -3.11 -3.86
CA PHE A 224 -6.44 -2.83 -2.85
C PHE A 224 -6.28 -1.44 -2.26
N PHE A 225 -5.14 -1.16 -1.61
CA PHE A 225 -4.83 0.17 -1.13
C PHE A 225 -4.37 1.09 -2.27
N GLY A 226 -3.86 0.52 -3.37
CA GLY A 226 -3.55 1.22 -4.62
C GLY A 226 -4.46 0.86 -5.80
N THR A 227 -4.07 1.34 -6.98
CA THR A 227 -4.76 1.10 -8.26
C THR A 227 -4.28 -0.14 -9.02
N GLY A 228 -3.25 -0.83 -8.53
CA GLY A 228 -2.60 -1.95 -9.22
C GLY A 228 -1.88 -1.56 -10.52
N VAL A 229 -1.66 -0.27 -10.80
CA VAL A 229 -0.99 0.24 -12.01
C VAL A 229 -0.16 1.50 -11.72
N PRO A 230 0.89 1.81 -12.51
CA PRO A 230 1.63 3.06 -12.37
C PRO A 230 0.88 4.27 -12.96
N ALA A 231 1.25 5.48 -12.53
CA ALA A 231 0.51 6.72 -12.75
C ALA A 231 0.16 7.05 -14.22
N LYS A 232 0.98 6.62 -15.18
CA LYS A 232 0.68 6.77 -16.62
C LYS A 232 -0.67 6.14 -16.98
N TYR A 233 -0.91 4.89 -16.57
CA TYR A 233 -2.17 4.20 -16.87
C TYR A 233 -3.36 4.78 -16.10
N VAL A 234 -3.13 5.35 -14.92
CA VAL A 234 -4.18 6.10 -14.22
C VAL A 234 -4.53 7.36 -15.00
N LYS A 235 -3.55 8.09 -15.53
CA LYS A 235 -3.81 9.26 -16.39
C LYS A 235 -4.60 8.88 -17.64
N ASP A 236 -4.18 7.83 -18.34
CA ASP A 236 -4.87 7.31 -19.54
C ASP A 236 -6.32 6.90 -19.22
N TRP A 237 -6.54 6.24 -18.06
CA TRP A 237 -7.88 5.88 -17.55
C TRP A 237 -8.72 7.11 -17.22
N CYS A 238 -8.13 8.15 -16.60
CA CYS A 238 -8.85 9.39 -16.29
C CYS A 238 -9.31 10.12 -17.55
N SER A 239 -8.47 10.21 -18.59
CA SER A 239 -8.86 10.78 -19.89
C SER A 239 -10.07 10.04 -20.51
N GLY A 240 -10.13 8.72 -20.35
CA GLY A 240 -11.27 7.92 -20.79
C GLY A 240 -12.54 8.20 -19.97
N MET A 241 -12.41 8.37 -18.66
CA MET A 241 -13.56 8.69 -17.78
C MET A 241 -14.10 10.11 -18.01
N GLU A 242 -13.22 11.07 -18.25
CA GLU A 242 -13.57 12.46 -18.60
C GLU A 242 -14.38 12.55 -19.90
N GLN A 243 -13.94 11.84 -20.94
CA GLN A 243 -14.66 11.77 -22.23
C GLN A 243 -16.09 11.22 -22.07
N ASN A 244 -16.29 10.30 -21.12
CA ASN A 244 -17.59 9.73 -20.79
C ASN A 244 -18.34 10.51 -19.69
N LYS A 245 -17.82 11.67 -19.24
CA LYS A 245 -18.39 12.53 -18.19
C LYS A 245 -18.67 11.80 -16.86
N VAL A 246 -17.82 10.84 -16.51
CA VAL A 246 -17.97 10.02 -15.30
C VAL A 246 -17.57 10.82 -14.06
N SER A 247 -18.43 10.77 -13.04
CA SER A 247 -18.13 11.17 -11.66
C SER A 247 -18.06 9.93 -10.77
N LEU A 248 -17.20 9.94 -9.75
CA LEU A 248 -17.09 8.84 -8.78
C LEU A 248 -17.67 9.26 -7.43
N LYS A 249 -18.72 8.57 -7.00
CA LYS A 249 -19.26 8.67 -5.64
C LYS A 249 -18.37 7.87 -4.69
N TYR A 250 -17.75 8.53 -3.71
CA TYR A 250 -16.94 7.91 -2.65
C TYR A 250 -17.71 7.93 -1.31
N PRO A 251 -17.61 6.86 -0.49
CA PRO A 251 -18.09 6.89 0.88
C PRO A 251 -17.21 7.81 1.73
N MET A 252 -17.82 8.62 2.59
CA MET A 252 -17.14 9.59 3.46
C MET A 252 -17.22 9.25 4.96
N GLU A 253 -17.91 8.18 5.30
CA GLU A 253 -17.96 7.61 6.65
C GLU A 253 -16.55 7.23 7.17
N PHE A 254 -16.29 7.49 8.46
CA PHE A 254 -15.03 7.14 9.11
C PHE A 254 -15.28 6.44 10.46
N PRO A 255 -14.65 5.27 10.73
CA PRO A 255 -13.72 4.55 9.87
C PRO A 255 -14.41 3.79 8.72
N LEU A 256 -13.68 3.55 7.63
CA LEU A 256 -14.00 2.48 6.69
C LEU A 256 -13.84 1.12 7.38
N THR A 257 -14.81 0.23 7.21
CA THR A 257 -14.86 -1.12 7.76
C THR A 257 -14.84 -2.15 6.63
N GLY A 258 -14.70 -3.44 6.97
CA GLY A 258 -14.86 -4.52 5.98
C GLY A 258 -16.22 -4.50 5.26
N ASP A 259 -17.26 -3.92 5.89
CA ASP A 259 -18.61 -3.87 5.34
C ASP A 259 -18.83 -2.70 4.37
N ASN A 260 -18.21 -1.53 4.60
CA ASN A 260 -18.38 -0.35 3.73
C ASN A 260 -17.24 -0.15 2.72
N VAL A 261 -16.06 -0.76 2.89
CA VAL A 261 -14.93 -0.66 1.94
C VAL A 261 -15.27 -1.21 0.54
N LYS A 262 -16.28 -2.07 0.43
CA LYS A 262 -16.82 -2.55 -0.84
C LYS A 262 -17.37 -1.41 -1.73
N TYR A 263 -17.87 -0.33 -1.14
CA TYR A 263 -18.41 0.84 -1.82
C TYR A 263 -17.33 1.80 -2.36
N VAL A 264 -16.05 1.60 -2.00
CA VAL A 264 -14.96 2.38 -2.60
C VAL A 264 -14.87 2.03 -4.10
N PRO A 265 -14.87 3.01 -5.02
CA PRO A 265 -14.77 2.76 -6.46
C PRO A 265 -13.49 2.04 -6.89
N VAL A 266 -13.52 1.41 -8.08
CA VAL A 266 -12.32 0.86 -8.72
C VAL A 266 -11.69 1.91 -9.63
N ILE A 267 -10.42 2.25 -9.39
CA ILE A 267 -9.61 3.10 -10.27
C ILE A 267 -8.64 2.20 -11.05
N ALA A 268 -8.75 2.23 -12.37
CA ALA A 268 -8.02 1.39 -13.31
C ALA A 268 -8.14 -0.12 -13.03
N LYS A 269 -7.33 -0.69 -12.12
CA LYS A 269 -7.37 -2.12 -11.75
C LYS A 269 -7.59 -2.38 -10.26
N GLY A 270 -7.66 -1.34 -9.42
CA GLY A 270 -7.65 -1.51 -7.96
C GLY A 270 -8.57 -0.57 -7.21
N LYS A 271 -8.84 -0.89 -5.94
CA LYS A 271 -9.79 -0.14 -5.09
C LYS A 271 -9.29 1.21 -4.59
N ASN A 272 -7.99 1.50 -4.64
CA ASN A 272 -7.43 2.78 -4.15
C ASN A 272 -7.87 3.14 -2.70
N VAL A 273 -8.01 2.15 -1.81
CA VAL A 273 -8.55 2.36 -0.44
C VAL A 273 -7.71 3.37 0.36
N LEU A 274 -6.39 3.44 0.14
CA LEU A 274 -5.55 4.44 0.80
C LEU A 274 -5.87 5.88 0.35
N GLY A 275 -6.19 6.07 -0.93
CA GLY A 275 -6.68 7.35 -1.45
C GLY A 275 -8.02 7.75 -0.82
N ALA A 276 -8.95 6.80 -0.69
CA ALA A 276 -10.22 7.01 0.01
C ALA A 276 -10.01 7.49 1.46
N ILE A 277 -9.17 6.78 2.23
CA ILE A 277 -8.83 7.15 3.62
C ILE A 277 -8.28 8.58 3.70
N TYR A 278 -7.38 8.98 2.79
CA TYR A 278 -6.86 10.35 2.80
C TYR A 278 -7.91 11.41 2.46
N MET A 279 -8.85 11.12 1.55
CA MET A 279 -9.94 12.06 1.24
C MET A 279 -10.91 12.21 2.42
N ILE A 280 -11.18 11.12 3.16
CA ILE A 280 -11.99 11.16 4.38
C ILE A 280 -11.26 11.96 5.47
N LEU A 281 -9.97 11.70 5.71
CA LEU A 281 -9.17 12.48 6.67
C LEU A 281 -9.07 13.96 6.29
N ARG A 282 -8.96 14.29 4.99
CA ARG A 282 -9.03 15.67 4.47
C ARG A 282 -10.35 16.34 4.83
N GLU A 283 -11.47 15.67 4.61
CA GLU A 283 -12.79 16.18 4.95
C GLU A 283 -12.92 16.45 6.45
N LYS A 284 -12.42 15.54 7.30
CA LYS A 284 -12.41 15.71 8.76
C LYS A 284 -11.47 16.84 9.22
N ILE A 285 -10.35 17.07 8.56
CA ILE A 285 -9.49 18.26 8.78
C ILE A 285 -10.27 19.54 8.45
N ASN A 286 -10.88 19.60 7.27
CA ASN A 286 -11.60 20.78 6.78
C ASN A 286 -12.83 21.12 7.63
N LYS A 287 -13.54 20.10 8.15
CA LYS A 287 -14.66 20.23 9.09
C LYS A 287 -14.21 20.56 10.53
N GLY A 288 -12.92 20.73 10.81
CA GLY A 288 -12.39 21.00 12.16
C GLY A 288 -12.51 19.82 13.14
N GLN A 289 -12.75 18.60 12.64
CA GLN A 289 -12.98 17.40 13.46
C GLN A 289 -11.69 16.64 13.83
N LEU A 290 -10.53 17.18 13.48
CA LEU A 290 -9.22 16.60 13.77
C LEU A 290 -8.26 17.68 14.26
N ASP A 291 -7.96 17.67 15.55
CA ASP A 291 -6.96 18.54 16.15
C ASP A 291 -5.55 18.26 15.60
N SER A 292 -4.66 19.23 15.74
CA SER A 292 -3.22 19.06 15.51
C SER A 292 -2.53 18.94 16.86
N ILE A 293 -1.65 17.96 17.02
CA ILE A 293 -0.99 17.62 18.29
C ILE A 293 0.53 17.73 18.09
N THR A 294 1.16 18.68 18.78
CA THR A 294 2.63 18.76 18.83
C THR A 294 3.17 17.74 19.83
N VAL A 295 3.72 16.63 19.34
CA VAL A 295 4.33 15.60 20.20
C VAL A 295 5.76 15.98 20.55
N SER A 296 5.98 16.35 21.80
CA SER A 296 7.34 16.50 22.34
C SER A 296 7.89 15.10 22.70
N LEU A 297 8.65 14.50 21.79
CA LEU A 297 9.30 13.19 21.98
C LEU A 297 10.42 13.27 23.04
N LYS A 298 10.05 13.36 24.32
CA LYS A 298 10.99 13.11 25.42
C LYS A 298 11.31 11.62 25.46
N LEU A 299 12.56 11.29 25.13
CA LEU A 299 13.07 9.93 25.11
C LEU A 299 13.21 9.39 26.55
N THR A 300 12.16 8.78 27.11
CA THR A 300 12.24 8.08 28.39
C THR A 300 12.99 6.76 28.21
N SER A 301 14.31 6.82 28.35
CA SER A 301 15.14 5.62 28.57
C SER A 301 14.72 4.98 29.89
N VAL A 302 14.07 3.81 29.83
CA VAL A 302 13.81 3.00 31.01
C VAL A 302 15.14 2.39 31.46
N THR A 303 15.86 3.10 32.34
CA THR A 303 16.92 2.49 33.15
C THR A 303 16.24 1.68 34.25
N SER A 304 16.26 0.36 34.08
CA SER A 304 15.89 -0.60 35.12
C SER A 304 16.89 -0.51 36.28
N THR A 305 16.60 0.33 37.26
CA THR A 305 17.32 0.37 38.54
C THR A 305 17.17 -0.96 39.26
N MET A 306 18.27 -1.69 39.40
CA MET A 306 18.36 -2.78 40.36
C MET A 306 18.29 -2.23 41.77
N THR A 307 17.34 -2.71 42.57
CA THR A 307 17.36 -2.65 44.03
C THR A 307 16.48 -3.74 44.59
N SER A 308 17.08 -4.69 45.32
CA SER A 308 16.52 -5.36 46.51
C SER A 308 17.32 -6.65 46.80
N ALA A 309 18.46 -6.49 47.45
CA ALA A 309 19.08 -7.54 48.25
C ALA A 309 19.57 -6.90 49.55
N SER A 310 19.24 -7.53 50.68
CA SER A 310 19.58 -7.09 52.05
C SER A 310 18.85 -5.84 52.53
N ASP A 311 17.72 -6.04 53.22
CA ASP A 311 17.51 -5.53 54.60
C ASP A 311 16.20 -6.08 55.17
N VAL A 312 16.31 -7.22 55.85
CA VAL A 312 15.27 -7.76 56.74
C VAL A 312 15.98 -8.37 57.95
N MET A 313 15.71 -7.83 59.14
CA MET A 313 15.59 -8.51 60.47
C MET A 313 15.97 -7.54 61.61
N MET A 314 15.31 -7.70 62.77
CA MET A 314 15.39 -6.86 64.00
C MET A 314 14.73 -5.47 63.79
N VAL A 315 13.81 -4.92 64.59
CA VAL A 315 13.46 -4.94 66.04
C VAL A 315 11.96 -4.54 66.15
N ASP A 316 11.05 -5.02 67.02
CA ASP A 316 11.02 -6.04 68.09
C ASP A 316 9.57 -6.58 68.31
N SER A 317 9.35 -7.53 69.25
CA SER A 317 8.07 -7.69 70.00
C SER A 317 8.20 -8.61 71.24
N ASN A 318 7.70 -8.11 72.39
CA ASN A 318 7.42 -8.80 73.68
C ASN A 318 8.64 -9.22 74.53
N SER A 319 8.92 -8.57 75.66
CA SER A 319 8.05 -8.53 76.85
C SER A 319 8.35 -7.34 77.77
#